data_AF-A0AA35M050-F1
#
_entry.id   AF-A0AA35M050-F1
#
_cell.length_a   1.000
_cell.length_b   1.000
_cell.length_c   1.000
_cell.angle_alpha   90.00
_cell.angle_beta   90.00
_cell.angle_gamma   90.00
#
_symmetry.space_group_name_H-M   'P 1'
#
loop_
_entity.id
_entity.type
_entity.pdbx_description
1 polymer ?
#
loop_
_entity_poly.entity_id
_entity_poly.type
_entity_poly.pdbx_seq_one_letter_code
_entity_poly.pdbx_strand_id
1 'polypeptide(L)'
;MHVKYLSTLLLAVSQSATALVTGTRAVSNVASVAPVLEARWPWTVNKRTAQAVVENQTGKTIYGVGLVHKYSDNYVNSEDWPELAHGETSDPAVTVNYHTGDLTTGRDWWLVTWLGDDGKSVLYTDPNNGRCWIDQLEQAATKILPKIAAAIAKAQLKVPGASKLVKQITKELLDPLLNKAETCGFKQHILRDDDRNSRVTIVLKKGGEVVIKSPTGISYSVWRSKPLD
;
A
#
# COMPACT_ATOMS: atom_id res chain seq x y z
N MET A 1 -12.40 -33.78 6.02
CA MET A 1 -13.58 -33.51 5.18
C MET A 1 -13.08 -33.19 3.77
N HIS A 2 -13.12 -34.18 2.88
CA HIS A 2 -12.84 -34.03 1.46
C HIS A 2 -14.15 -34.23 0.72
N VAL A 3 -14.54 -33.31 -0.16
CA VAL A 3 -15.63 -33.52 -1.10
C VAL A 3 -15.05 -33.46 -2.51
N LYS A 4 -15.01 -34.65 -3.14
CA LYS A 4 -14.75 -34.86 -4.56
C LYS A 4 -16.01 -34.51 -5.35
N TYR A 5 -15.90 -33.78 -6.45
CA TYR A 5 -16.95 -33.70 -7.45
C TYR A 5 -16.60 -34.58 -8.65
N LEU A 6 -17.49 -35.55 -8.90
CA LEU A 6 -17.69 -36.21 -10.19
C LEU A 6 -18.47 -35.28 -11.11
N SER A 7 -18.18 -35.31 -12.41
CA SER A 7 -19.17 -35.65 -13.47
C SER A 7 -18.54 -35.68 -14.86
N THR A 8 -18.94 -36.71 -15.59
CA THR A 8 -18.46 -37.24 -16.87
C THR A 8 -19.36 -36.79 -18.02
N LEU A 9 -18.84 -36.53 -19.23
CA LEU A 9 -19.39 -36.94 -20.56
C LEU A 9 -18.46 -36.39 -21.68
N LEU A 10 -17.67 -37.22 -22.39
CA LEU A 10 -17.94 -38.01 -23.61
C LEU A 10 -18.13 -37.19 -24.91
N LEU A 11 -17.23 -37.35 -25.88
CA LEU A 11 -17.54 -38.02 -27.17
C LEU A 11 -16.24 -38.18 -28.00
N ALA A 12 -15.92 -39.43 -28.33
CA ALA A 12 -14.98 -39.79 -29.39
C ALA A 12 -15.73 -39.84 -30.73
N VAL A 13 -15.15 -39.29 -31.79
CA VAL A 13 -15.63 -39.48 -33.16
C VAL A 13 -14.55 -40.21 -33.96
N SER A 14 -14.92 -41.38 -34.47
CA SER A 14 -14.11 -42.24 -35.32
C SER A 14 -13.90 -41.60 -36.70
N GLN A 15 -12.72 -41.81 -37.29
CA GLN A 15 -12.50 -41.59 -38.72
C GLN A 15 -12.61 -42.92 -39.46
N SER A 16 -13.41 -42.95 -40.52
CA SER A 16 -13.36 -43.98 -41.55
C SER A 16 -13.46 -43.26 -42.88
N ALA A 17 -12.34 -43.16 -43.59
CA ALA A 17 -12.28 -42.69 -44.96
C ALA A 17 -12.37 -43.90 -45.89
N THR A 18 -13.46 -44.01 -46.64
CA THR A 18 -13.52 -44.88 -47.82
C THR A 18 -13.52 -43.97 -49.03
N ALA A 19 -12.48 -44.07 -49.85
CA ALA A 19 -12.41 -43.45 -51.16
C ALA A 19 -12.99 -44.39 -52.20
N LEU A 20 -13.84 -43.91 -53.13
CA LEU A 20 -13.68 -44.16 -54.56
C LEU A 20 -14.64 -43.34 -55.45
N VAL A 21 -14.10 -42.97 -56.61
CA VAL A 21 -14.70 -42.57 -57.91
C VAL A 21 -15.05 -41.09 -58.15
N THR A 22 -14.08 -40.49 -58.84
CA THR A 22 -14.09 -39.43 -59.86
C THR A 22 -15.40 -39.24 -60.65
N GLY A 23 -15.93 -38.02 -60.61
CA GLY A 23 -16.94 -37.51 -61.54
C GLY A 23 -17.07 -36.00 -61.41
N THR A 24 -16.56 -35.29 -62.41
CA THR A 24 -16.36 -33.84 -62.47
C THR A 24 -17.66 -33.03 -62.29
N ARG A 25 -17.73 -32.18 -61.25
CA ARG A 25 -18.56 -30.97 -61.22
C ARG A 25 -18.02 -29.99 -60.19
N ALA A 26 -17.70 -28.78 -60.66
CA ALA A 26 -17.30 -27.68 -59.81
C ALA A 26 -18.47 -27.31 -58.87
N VAL A 27 -18.28 -27.59 -57.58
CA VAL A 27 -19.13 -27.06 -56.50
C VAL A 27 -18.26 -26.10 -55.72
N SER A 28 -18.60 -24.82 -55.79
CA SER A 28 -18.03 -23.76 -54.97
C SER A 28 -18.14 -24.14 -53.50
N ASN A 29 -17.01 -24.49 -52.89
CA ASN A 29 -16.87 -24.64 -51.45
C ASN A 29 -17.07 -23.27 -50.80
N VAL A 30 -18.31 -22.93 -50.46
CA VAL A 30 -18.56 -21.94 -49.42
C VAL A 30 -18.34 -22.68 -48.11
N ALA A 31 -17.08 -22.76 -47.69
CA ALA A 31 -16.76 -23.14 -46.33
C ALA A 31 -17.37 -22.06 -45.43
N SER A 32 -18.53 -22.38 -44.83
CA SER A 32 -19.09 -21.62 -43.71
C SER A 32 -18.09 -21.73 -42.57
N VAL A 33 -17.16 -20.78 -42.49
CA VAL A 33 -16.32 -20.60 -41.32
C VAL A 33 -17.24 -20.04 -40.24
N ALA A 34 -17.84 -20.92 -39.44
CA ALA A 34 -18.49 -20.48 -38.21
C ALA A 34 -17.42 -19.73 -37.40
N PRO A 35 -17.65 -18.48 -36.97
CA PRO A 35 -16.70 -17.83 -36.10
C PRO A 35 -16.63 -18.65 -34.83
N VAL A 36 -15.46 -19.22 -34.56
CA VAL A 36 -15.13 -19.69 -33.22
C VAL A 36 -15.19 -18.44 -32.35
N LEU A 37 -16.30 -18.27 -31.64
CA LEU A 37 -16.41 -17.34 -30.53
C LEU A 37 -15.47 -17.87 -29.44
N GLU A 38 -14.19 -17.54 -29.56
CA GLU A 38 -13.30 -17.60 -28.41
C GLU A 38 -13.86 -16.60 -27.41
N ALA A 39 -14.48 -17.11 -26.35
CA ALA A 39 -14.77 -16.34 -25.16
C ALA A 39 -13.42 -15.93 -24.55
N ARG A 40 -12.82 -14.87 -25.11
CA ARG A 40 -11.76 -14.10 -24.46
C ARG A 40 -12.45 -13.27 -23.40
N TRP A 41 -12.32 -13.67 -22.14
CA TRP A 41 -12.57 -12.77 -21.01
C TRP A 41 -11.25 -12.00 -20.82
N PRO A 42 -11.10 -10.74 -21.26
CA PRO A 42 -9.86 -10.01 -21.02
C PRO A 42 -9.84 -9.56 -19.56
N TRP A 43 -9.40 -10.46 -18.69
CA TRP A 43 -9.08 -10.12 -17.31
C TRP A 43 -8.09 -8.96 -17.32
N THR A 44 -8.46 -7.82 -16.73
CA THR A 44 -7.66 -6.61 -16.83
C THR A 44 -7.10 -6.24 -15.46
N VAL A 45 -5.77 -6.12 -15.36
CA VAL A 45 -5.09 -5.48 -14.22
C VAL A 45 -4.65 -4.09 -14.65
N ASN A 46 -5.18 -3.09 -13.97
CA ASN A 46 -4.90 -1.70 -14.25
C ASN A 46 -3.92 -1.16 -13.21
N LYS A 47 -2.76 -0.66 -13.66
CA LYS A 47 -1.84 0.09 -12.80
C LYS A 47 -2.37 1.52 -12.62
N ARG A 48 -2.42 1.98 -11.38
CA ARG A 48 -2.93 3.30 -11.01
C ARG A 48 -1.99 3.97 -10.02
N THR A 49 -2.11 5.29 -9.95
CA THR A 49 -1.37 6.12 -9.00
C THR A 49 -2.31 7.10 -8.32
N ALA A 50 -1.97 7.51 -7.10
CA ALA A 50 -2.61 8.59 -6.36
C ALA A 50 -1.54 9.44 -5.65
N GLN A 51 -1.93 10.61 -5.16
CA GLN A 51 -1.04 11.53 -4.43
C GLN A 51 -1.40 11.50 -2.94
N ALA A 52 -0.53 10.95 -2.11
CA ALA A 52 -0.75 10.84 -0.67
C ALA A 52 -0.06 11.98 0.09
N VAL A 53 -0.77 12.53 1.08
CA VAL A 53 -0.26 13.60 1.95
C VAL A 53 -0.63 13.35 3.42
N VAL A 54 0.17 13.87 4.33
CA VAL A 54 -0.11 13.91 5.77
C VAL A 54 -0.52 15.34 6.16
N GLU A 55 -1.64 15.47 6.86
CA GLU A 55 -2.12 16.73 7.40
C GLU A 55 -2.02 16.72 8.93
N ASN A 56 -1.38 17.75 9.50
CA ASN A 56 -1.17 17.84 10.93
C ASN A 56 -2.24 18.69 11.63
N GLN A 57 -3.24 18.03 12.23
CA GLN A 57 -4.25 18.65 13.09
C GLN A 57 -4.06 18.31 14.57
N THR A 58 -2.84 17.96 15.00
CA THR A 58 -2.56 17.53 16.39
C THR A 58 -2.61 18.67 17.41
N GLY A 59 -2.56 19.93 16.94
CA GLY A 59 -2.46 21.14 17.76
C GLY A 59 -1.02 21.50 18.17
N LYS A 60 -0.02 20.80 17.63
CA LYS A 60 1.41 21.06 17.83
C LYS A 60 2.17 20.87 16.52
N THR A 61 3.37 21.43 16.39
CA THR A 61 4.32 21.02 15.33
C THR A 61 4.79 19.60 15.61
N ILE A 62 4.81 18.76 14.58
CA ILE A 62 5.38 17.41 14.63
C ILE A 62 6.65 17.36 13.79
N TYR A 63 7.58 16.49 14.16
CA TYR A 63 8.89 16.38 13.53
C TYR A 63 9.12 14.99 12.97
N GLY A 64 9.91 14.90 11.90
CA GLY A 64 10.36 13.64 11.34
C GLY A 64 9.22 12.75 10.90
N VAL A 65 8.28 13.33 10.16
CA VAL A 65 7.07 12.65 9.71
C VAL A 65 7.43 11.71 8.57
N GLY A 66 7.19 10.43 8.75
CA GLY A 66 7.35 9.40 7.73
C GLY A 66 6.00 8.86 7.30
N LEU A 67 5.75 8.78 5.99
CA LEU A 67 4.60 8.07 5.42
C LEU A 67 5.09 6.84 4.67
N VAL A 68 4.45 5.69 4.93
CA VAL A 68 4.67 4.46 4.17
C VAL A 68 3.34 3.95 3.63
N HIS A 69 3.33 3.68 2.32
CA HIS A 69 2.27 2.99 1.62
C HIS A 69 2.79 1.68 1.05
N LYS A 70 2.06 0.59 1.26
CA LYS A 70 2.34 -0.72 0.66
C LYS A 70 1.09 -1.23 -0.04
N TYR A 71 1.20 -1.55 -1.33
CA TYR A 71 0.17 -2.29 -2.06
C TYR A 71 0.57 -3.76 -2.14
N SER A 72 0.10 -4.55 -1.17
CA SER A 72 0.57 -5.93 -0.93
C SER A 72 2.10 -6.04 -1.07
N ASP A 73 2.62 -7.09 -1.71
CA ASP A 73 4.05 -7.29 -1.96
C ASP A 73 4.53 -6.64 -3.28
N ASN A 74 3.67 -5.88 -3.96
CA ASN A 74 3.95 -5.39 -5.31
C ASN A 74 4.61 -4.00 -5.31
N TYR A 75 4.18 -3.12 -4.40
CA TYR A 75 4.68 -1.76 -4.32
C TYR A 75 4.92 -1.33 -2.88
N VAL A 76 6.03 -0.62 -2.67
CA VAL A 76 6.33 0.12 -1.45
C VAL A 76 6.68 1.55 -1.86
N ASN A 77 5.96 2.51 -1.30
CA ASN A 77 6.18 3.94 -1.52
C ASN A 77 6.33 4.61 -0.17
N SER A 78 7.28 5.53 -0.05
CA SER A 78 7.50 6.26 1.19
C SER A 78 8.06 7.64 0.92
N GLU A 79 7.83 8.55 1.86
CA GLU A 79 8.44 9.86 1.90
C GLU A 79 8.60 10.31 3.35
N ASP A 80 9.53 11.24 3.58
CA ASP A 80 9.74 11.86 4.87
C ASP A 80 9.84 13.38 4.82
N TRP A 81 9.24 14.00 5.82
CA TRP A 81 9.24 15.45 6.02
C TRP A 81 9.89 15.78 7.36
N PRO A 82 10.78 16.79 7.40
CA PRO A 82 11.53 17.11 8.61
C PRO A 82 10.62 17.67 9.69
N GLU A 83 9.60 18.42 9.31
CA GLU A 83 8.63 19.04 10.20
C GLU A 83 7.31 19.27 9.48
N LEU A 84 6.25 19.35 10.27
CA LEU A 84 4.91 19.73 9.83
C LEU A 84 4.28 20.57 10.95
N ALA A 85 4.05 21.86 10.69
CA ALA A 85 3.37 22.75 11.61
C ALA A 85 1.90 22.34 11.79
N HIS A 86 1.25 22.81 12.87
CA HIS A 86 -0.18 22.62 13.02
C HIS A 86 -0.95 23.34 11.89
N GLY A 87 -1.88 22.63 11.25
CA GLY A 87 -2.65 23.09 10.11
C GLY A 87 -1.95 22.88 8.76
N GLU A 88 -0.70 22.41 8.77
CA GLU A 88 0.06 22.18 7.56
C GLU A 88 -0.22 20.80 6.94
N THR A 89 -0.11 20.75 5.61
CA THR A 89 -0.14 19.52 4.82
C THR A 89 1.23 19.30 4.21
N SER A 90 1.70 18.06 4.23
CA SER A 90 3.00 17.65 3.72
C SER A 90 3.20 17.99 2.24
N ASP A 91 4.38 18.50 1.90
CA ASP A 91 4.83 18.76 0.54
C ASP A 91 6.32 18.39 0.38
N PRO A 92 6.75 17.69 -0.70
CA PRO A 92 5.94 17.18 -1.80
C PRO A 92 4.99 16.05 -1.36
N ALA A 93 3.92 15.84 -2.14
CA ALA A 93 3.05 14.68 -2.00
C ALA A 93 3.76 13.39 -2.47
N VAL A 94 3.37 12.26 -1.88
CA VAL A 94 3.91 10.95 -2.23
C VAL A 94 3.09 10.35 -3.36
N THR A 95 3.74 10.03 -4.48
CA THR A 95 3.08 9.25 -5.54
C THR A 95 3.03 7.78 -5.12
N VAL A 96 1.83 7.30 -4.82
CA VAL A 96 1.60 5.90 -4.42
C VAL A 96 1.11 5.07 -5.60
N ASN A 97 1.53 3.82 -5.68
CA ASN A 97 1.17 2.89 -6.76
C ASN A 97 0.26 1.79 -6.25
N TYR A 98 -0.79 1.46 -7.00
CA TYR A 98 -1.74 0.39 -6.67
C TYR A 98 -2.31 -0.25 -7.94
N HIS A 99 -3.02 -1.38 -7.79
CA HIS A 99 -3.74 -2.01 -8.90
C HIS A 99 -5.25 -1.98 -8.68
N THR A 100 -6.00 -1.93 -9.79
CA THR A 100 -7.45 -2.14 -9.85
C THR A 100 -7.79 -3.17 -10.92
N GLY A 101 -8.99 -3.77 -10.87
CA GLY A 101 -9.49 -4.71 -11.87
C GLY A 101 -10.11 -5.97 -11.28
N ASP A 102 -10.62 -6.86 -12.15
CA ASP A 102 -11.57 -7.92 -11.76
C ASP A 102 -10.98 -9.06 -10.89
N LEU A 103 -9.64 -9.19 -10.83
CA LEU A 103 -8.94 -10.19 -10.01
C LEU A 103 -7.90 -9.57 -9.07
N THR A 104 -7.89 -8.25 -8.89
CA THR A 104 -6.94 -7.63 -7.95
C THR A 104 -7.39 -7.92 -6.52
N THR A 105 -6.65 -8.79 -5.82
CA THR A 105 -6.83 -9.08 -4.39
C THR A 105 -5.89 -8.26 -3.50
N GLY A 106 -5.08 -7.39 -4.12
CA GLY A 106 -4.12 -6.58 -3.42
C GLY A 106 -4.80 -5.56 -2.50
N ARG A 107 -4.07 -5.17 -1.46
CA ARG A 107 -4.58 -4.28 -0.42
C ARG A 107 -3.61 -3.14 -0.19
N ASP A 108 -4.15 -1.94 -0.04
CA ASP A 108 -3.42 -0.74 0.29
C ASP A 108 -3.30 -0.61 1.83
N TRP A 109 -2.06 -0.58 2.29
CA TRP A 109 -1.67 -0.52 3.69
C TRP A 109 -0.90 0.75 3.96
N TRP A 110 -1.27 1.45 5.02
CA TRP A 110 -0.77 2.79 5.35
C TRP A 110 -0.19 2.84 6.75
N LEU A 111 0.95 3.49 6.90
CA LEU A 111 1.56 3.78 8.20
C LEU A 111 2.10 5.20 8.19
N VAL A 112 1.82 5.95 9.25
CA VAL A 112 2.48 7.23 9.50
C VAL A 112 3.21 7.16 10.83
N THR A 113 4.45 7.62 10.86
CA THR A 113 5.27 7.77 12.06
C THR A 113 5.78 9.19 12.20
N TRP A 114 6.04 9.64 13.42
CA TRP A 114 6.67 10.94 13.69
C TRP A 114 7.31 10.95 15.07
N LEU A 115 8.12 11.95 15.35
CA LEU A 115 8.73 12.16 16.66
C LEU A 115 7.82 13.01 17.56
N GLY A 116 7.79 12.66 18.84
CA GLY A 116 7.22 13.50 19.89
C GLY A 116 7.94 14.85 19.95
N ASP A 117 7.24 15.86 20.46
CA ASP A 117 7.79 17.21 20.64
C ASP A 117 8.97 17.26 21.62
N ASP A 118 9.03 16.30 22.54
CA ASP A 118 10.15 16.06 23.44
C ASP A 118 11.33 15.32 22.79
N GLY A 119 11.12 14.76 21.60
CA GLY A 119 12.11 13.96 20.93
C GLY A 119 12.45 12.63 21.63
N LYS A 120 11.64 12.21 22.61
CA LYS A 120 11.87 11.01 23.42
C LYS A 120 10.90 9.90 23.12
N SER A 121 9.97 10.13 22.21
CA SER A 121 8.99 9.15 21.80
C SER A 121 8.85 9.14 20.28
N VAL A 122 8.63 7.95 19.73
CA VAL A 122 8.12 7.77 18.37
C VAL A 122 6.63 7.58 18.46
N LEU A 123 5.88 8.39 17.73
CA LEU A 123 4.46 8.24 17.53
C LEU A 123 4.19 7.54 16.20
N TYR A 124 3.09 6.81 16.16
CA TYR A 124 2.74 5.97 15.02
C TYR A 124 1.23 5.74 14.95
N THR A 125 0.71 5.57 13.74
CA THR A 125 -0.68 5.15 13.52
C THR A 125 -0.85 3.69 13.95
N ASP A 126 -1.86 3.41 14.77
CA ASP A 126 -2.17 2.09 15.31
C ASP A 126 -3.65 1.74 15.07
N PRO A 127 -3.97 0.94 14.04
CA PRO A 127 -5.35 0.57 13.75
C PRO A 127 -5.93 -0.53 14.65
N ASN A 128 -5.11 -1.38 15.27
CA ASN A 128 -5.56 -2.61 15.96
C ASN A 128 -4.55 -3.09 17.05
N ASN A 129 -4.14 -2.21 17.97
CA ASN A 129 -3.21 -2.52 19.08
C ASN A 129 -1.80 -2.97 18.67
N GLY A 130 -1.37 -2.68 17.44
CA GLY A 130 0.00 -2.42 16.97
C GLY A 130 1.17 -3.30 17.42
N ARG A 131 0.95 -4.40 18.15
CA ARG A 131 1.99 -5.14 18.88
C ARG A 131 3.06 -5.62 17.93
N CYS A 132 2.66 -6.07 16.77
CA CYS A 132 3.55 -6.53 15.72
C CYS A 132 4.51 -5.43 15.19
N TRP A 133 4.02 -4.20 15.02
CA TRP A 133 4.88 -3.05 14.70
C TRP A 133 5.83 -2.74 15.87
N ILE A 134 5.33 -2.82 17.11
CA ILE A 134 6.17 -2.65 18.31
C ILE A 134 7.23 -3.73 18.37
N ASP A 135 6.89 -4.99 18.13
CA ASP A 135 7.80 -6.14 18.19
C ASP A 135 8.87 -6.02 17.08
N GLN A 136 8.49 -5.55 15.89
CA GLN A 136 9.43 -5.24 14.82
C GLN A 136 10.35 -4.07 15.19
N LEU A 137 9.79 -3.01 15.78
CA LEU A 137 10.55 -1.88 16.27
C LEU A 137 11.49 -2.34 17.38
N GLU A 138 11.05 -3.14 18.36
CA GLU A 138 11.84 -3.68 19.47
C GLU A 138 12.97 -4.60 19.00
N GLN A 139 12.72 -5.44 18.00
CA GLN A 139 13.76 -6.22 17.34
C GLN A 139 14.80 -5.33 16.66
N ALA A 140 14.36 -4.25 16.02
CA ALA A 140 15.26 -3.27 15.40
C ALA A 140 15.85 -2.28 16.43
N ALA A 141 15.21 -2.16 17.60
CA ALA A 141 15.33 -1.06 18.53
C ALA A 141 16.67 -1.07 19.23
N THR A 142 17.15 -2.26 19.59
CA THR A 142 18.46 -2.45 20.21
C THR A 142 19.59 -1.84 19.38
N LYS A 143 19.42 -1.68 18.06
CA LYS A 143 20.41 -1.09 17.16
C LYS A 143 20.05 0.34 16.72
N ILE A 144 18.77 0.67 16.64
CA ILE A 144 18.28 1.91 16.04
C ILE A 144 17.87 2.94 17.08
N LEU A 145 17.19 2.56 18.16
CA LEU A 145 16.73 3.53 19.17
C LEU A 145 17.90 4.27 19.84
N PRO A 146 19.05 3.65 20.17
CA PRO A 146 20.20 4.40 20.69
C PRO A 146 20.72 5.46 19.70
N LYS A 147 20.68 5.17 18.39
CA LYS A 147 21.12 6.13 17.35
C LYS A 147 20.12 7.28 17.20
N ILE A 148 18.83 6.95 17.19
CA ILE A 148 17.75 7.91 17.17
C ILE A 148 17.81 8.80 18.42
N ALA A 149 17.88 8.22 19.62
CA ALA A 149 17.97 8.95 20.88
C ALA A 149 19.21 9.87 20.93
N ALA A 150 20.38 9.38 20.51
CA ALA A 150 21.60 10.18 20.44
C ALA A 150 21.51 11.31 19.41
N ALA A 151 20.86 11.07 18.27
CA ALA A 151 20.63 12.08 17.25
C ALA A 151 19.64 13.13 17.74
N ILE A 152 18.55 12.74 18.41
CA ILE A 152 17.55 13.68 18.93
C ILE A 152 18.11 14.53 20.08
N ALA A 153 18.89 13.95 20.98
CA ALA A 153 19.59 14.70 22.03
C ALA A 153 20.49 15.82 21.46
N LYS A 154 21.03 15.62 20.24
CA LYS A 154 21.82 16.62 19.51
C LYS A 154 20.97 17.56 18.67
N ALA A 155 19.82 17.11 18.18
CA ALA A 155 19.05 17.79 17.13
C ALA A 155 18.46 19.12 17.57
N GLN A 156 18.29 19.37 18.87
CA GLN A 156 17.68 20.59 19.43
C GLN A 156 16.63 21.15 18.46
N LEU A 157 15.49 20.46 18.31
CA LEU A 157 14.52 20.55 17.20
C LEU A 157 14.10 21.96 16.74
N LYS A 158 14.42 23.00 17.51
CA LYS A 158 14.18 24.43 17.24
C LYS A 158 15.39 25.18 16.66
N VAL A 159 16.49 24.50 16.32
CA VAL A 159 17.75 25.12 15.87
C VAL A 159 17.94 24.93 14.35
N PRO A 160 18.48 25.93 13.63
CA PRO A 160 18.83 25.79 12.21
C PRO A 160 19.72 24.56 11.96
N GLY A 161 19.34 23.71 10.99
CA GLY A 161 20.05 22.46 10.66
C GLY A 161 19.45 21.19 11.28
N ALA A 162 18.49 21.32 12.22
CA ALA A 162 17.76 20.19 12.78
C ALA A 162 17.06 19.34 11.71
N SER A 163 16.54 19.96 10.65
CA SER A 163 15.81 19.29 9.57
C SER A 163 16.59 18.14 8.92
N LYS A 164 17.89 18.32 8.65
CA LYS A 164 18.72 17.27 8.03
C LYS A 164 18.89 16.07 8.96
N LEU A 165 19.11 16.33 10.25
CA LEU A 165 19.28 15.28 11.26
C LEU A 165 17.96 14.55 11.52
N VAL A 166 16.85 15.28 11.57
CA VAL A 166 15.50 14.73 11.72
C VAL A 166 15.15 13.83 10.54
N LYS A 167 15.43 14.24 9.29
CA LYS A 167 15.25 13.37 8.11
C LYS A 167 16.06 12.08 8.23
N GLN A 168 17.32 12.16 8.67
CA GLN A 168 18.14 10.97 8.87
C GLN A 168 17.51 10.03 9.93
N ILE A 169 17.07 10.58 11.06
CA ILE A 169 16.36 9.83 12.10
C ILE A 169 15.13 9.14 11.53
N THR A 170 14.29 9.86 10.79
CA THR A 170 13.07 9.31 10.19
C THR A 170 13.40 8.20 9.21
N LYS A 171 14.43 8.37 8.37
CA LYS A 171 14.86 7.31 7.45
C LYS A 171 15.33 6.06 8.20
N GLU A 172 16.16 6.22 9.24
CA GLU A 172 16.60 5.09 10.08
C GLU A 172 15.42 4.38 10.77
N LEU A 173 14.35 5.12 11.11
CA LEU A 173 13.11 4.56 11.64
C LEU A 173 12.29 3.82 10.57
N LEU A 174 12.25 4.33 9.35
CA LEU A 174 11.46 3.75 8.25
C LEU A 174 12.13 2.53 7.60
N ASP A 175 13.47 2.50 7.48
CA ASP A 175 14.20 1.45 6.76
C ASP A 175 13.83 0.01 7.18
N PRO A 176 13.69 -0.34 8.48
CA PRO A 176 13.26 -1.68 8.89
C PRO A 176 11.84 -2.02 8.42
N LEU A 177 10.95 -1.02 8.37
CA LEU A 177 9.54 -1.17 7.99
C LEU A 177 9.37 -1.38 6.49
N LEU A 178 10.25 -0.76 5.70
CA LEU A 178 10.30 -0.95 4.26
C LEU A 178 10.80 -2.36 3.91
N ASN A 179 11.76 -2.89 4.68
CA ASN A 179 12.44 -4.15 4.39
C ASN A 179 11.74 -5.41 4.94
N LYS A 180 10.88 -5.28 5.97
CA LYS A 180 10.10 -6.42 6.48
C LYS A 180 8.73 -6.43 5.81
N ALA A 181 8.44 -7.51 5.07
CA ALA A 181 7.28 -7.66 4.19
C ALA A 181 5.91 -7.62 4.89
N GLU A 182 5.84 -7.51 6.22
CA GLU A 182 4.57 -7.60 6.93
C GLU A 182 3.84 -6.25 6.94
N THR A 183 2.53 -6.28 6.67
CA THR A 183 1.62 -5.12 6.77
C THR A 183 1.02 -4.96 8.16
N CYS A 184 1.67 -5.61 9.13
CA CYS A 184 1.30 -5.66 10.52
C CYS A 184 1.43 -4.26 11.16
N GLY A 185 0.37 -3.77 11.78
CA GLY A 185 0.35 -2.41 12.33
C GLY A 185 0.05 -1.30 11.31
N PHE A 186 -0.04 -1.63 10.02
CA PHE A 186 -0.51 -0.69 9.00
C PHE A 186 -2.04 -0.65 8.99
N LYS A 187 -2.60 0.53 8.76
CA LYS A 187 -4.03 0.71 8.53
C LYS A 187 -4.34 0.37 7.08
N GLN A 188 -5.27 -0.56 6.86
CA GLN A 188 -5.82 -0.79 5.53
C GLN A 188 -6.75 0.37 5.12
N HIS A 189 -6.56 0.91 3.93
CA HIS A 189 -7.47 1.85 3.27
C HIS A 189 -7.35 1.70 1.76
N ILE A 190 -8.31 0.99 1.15
CA ILE A 190 -8.25 0.53 -0.24
C ILE A 190 -8.47 1.68 -1.22
N LEU A 191 -7.59 1.79 -2.21
CA LEU A 191 -7.74 2.70 -3.34
C LEU A 191 -8.44 2.00 -4.50
N ARG A 192 -9.35 2.71 -5.16
CA ARG A 192 -10.12 2.22 -6.31
C ARG A 192 -9.83 3.07 -7.55
N ASP A 193 -10.50 2.74 -8.65
CA ASP A 193 -10.26 3.40 -9.93
C ASP A 193 -10.55 4.91 -9.86
N ASP A 194 -11.59 5.30 -9.11
CA ASP A 194 -11.96 6.72 -8.93
C ASP A 194 -10.95 7.51 -8.07
N ASP A 195 -10.02 6.84 -7.37
CA ASP A 195 -8.95 7.50 -6.63
C ASP A 195 -7.72 7.82 -7.52
N ARG A 196 -7.75 7.41 -8.79
CA ARG A 196 -6.66 7.63 -9.74
C ARG A 196 -6.38 9.12 -9.87
N ASN A 197 -5.09 9.48 -9.76
CA ASN A 197 -4.58 10.86 -9.83
C ASN A 197 -5.23 11.81 -8.80
N SER A 198 -5.97 11.27 -7.83
CA SER A 198 -6.61 12.03 -6.79
C SER A 198 -5.72 12.11 -5.55
N ARG A 199 -6.12 12.96 -4.62
CA ARG A 199 -5.44 13.13 -3.34
C ARG A 199 -5.98 12.15 -2.30
N VAL A 200 -5.07 11.46 -1.62
CA VAL A 200 -5.32 10.70 -0.40
C VAL A 200 -4.75 11.50 0.77
N THR A 201 -5.58 11.82 1.77
CA THR A 201 -5.17 12.65 2.90
C THR A 201 -5.22 11.85 4.19
N ILE A 202 -4.09 11.72 4.87
CA ILE A 202 -3.97 11.16 6.21
C ILE A 202 -3.95 12.31 7.21
N VAL A 203 -5.06 12.53 7.91
CA VAL A 203 -5.22 13.59 8.92
C VAL A 203 -4.87 13.04 10.29
N LEU A 204 -3.85 13.60 10.92
CA LEU A 204 -3.46 13.32 12.31
C LEU A 204 -4.15 14.34 13.22
N LYS A 205 -5.15 13.91 14.00
CA LYS A 205 -5.94 14.82 14.84
C LYS A 205 -5.44 14.90 16.27
N LYS A 206 -5.75 16.01 16.92
CA LYS A 206 -5.66 16.16 18.38
C LYS A 206 -6.52 15.09 19.06
N GLY A 207 -6.02 14.53 20.15
CA GLY A 207 -6.75 13.54 20.95
C GLY A 207 -6.58 12.09 20.51
N GLY A 208 -5.67 11.79 19.57
CA GLY A 208 -5.30 10.41 19.24
C GLY A 208 -5.96 9.84 17.99
N GLU A 209 -6.86 10.56 17.32
CA GLU A 209 -7.57 10.06 16.14
C GLU A 209 -6.75 10.25 14.86
N VAL A 210 -6.87 9.30 13.93
CA VAL A 210 -6.31 9.35 12.58
C VAL A 210 -7.42 9.11 11.57
N VAL A 211 -7.49 9.91 10.52
CA VAL A 211 -8.46 9.75 9.43
C VAL A 211 -7.75 9.68 8.09
N ILE A 212 -7.98 8.61 7.34
CA ILE A 212 -7.52 8.47 5.94
C ILE A 212 -8.71 8.75 5.03
N LYS A 213 -8.58 9.71 4.13
CA LYS A 213 -9.62 10.14 3.19
C LYS A 213 -9.14 9.98 1.75
N SER A 214 -10.00 9.41 0.92
CA SER A 214 -9.90 9.40 -0.54
C SER A 214 -11.27 9.76 -1.14
N PRO A 215 -11.37 10.04 -2.45
CA PRO A 215 -12.66 10.17 -3.12
C PRO A 215 -13.62 9.00 -2.84
N THR A 216 -13.10 7.77 -2.76
CA THR A 216 -13.93 6.56 -2.66
C THR A 216 -14.28 6.15 -1.23
N GLY A 217 -13.67 6.76 -0.22
CA GLY A 217 -13.98 6.41 1.16
C GLY A 217 -13.19 7.12 2.23
N ILE A 218 -13.59 6.81 3.48
CA ILE A 218 -12.94 7.29 4.69
C ILE A 218 -12.65 6.09 5.58
N SER A 219 -11.47 6.08 6.20
CA SER A 219 -11.08 5.07 7.19
C SER A 219 -10.55 5.73 8.44
N TYR A 220 -10.89 5.15 9.58
CA TYR A 220 -10.52 5.67 10.90
C TYR A 220 -9.48 4.75 11.56
N SER A 221 -8.59 5.37 12.33
CA SER A 221 -7.57 4.72 13.14
C SER A 221 -7.26 5.62 14.34
N VAL A 222 -6.32 5.18 15.18
CA VAL A 222 -5.77 6.00 16.26
C VAL A 222 -4.27 6.09 16.11
N TRP A 223 -3.62 6.94 16.89
CA TRP A 223 -2.18 6.96 17.02
C TRP A 223 -1.75 6.75 18.47
N ARG A 224 -0.56 6.20 18.66
CA ARG A 224 0.05 5.93 19.97
C ARG A 224 1.49 6.41 19.99
N SER A 225 2.10 6.39 21.17
CA SER A 225 3.50 6.76 21.40
C SER A 225 4.26 5.59 22.01
N LYS A 226 5.48 5.35 21.55
CA LYS A 226 6.47 4.46 22.15
C LYS A 226 7.66 5.29 22.62
N PRO A 227 7.97 5.29 23.93
CA PRO A 227 9.19 5.88 24.46
C PRO A 227 10.46 5.26 23.85
N LEU A 228 11.53 6.05 23.78
CA LEU A 228 12.84 5.71 23.24
C LEU A 228 13.90 5.41 24.32
N ASP A 229 13.46 5.17 25.57
CA ASP A 229 14.30 5.01 26.76
C ASP A 229 14.95 3.62 26.90
#